data_AF-A0A239KXQ6-F1
#
_entry.id   AF-A0A239KXQ6-F1
#
_cell.length_a   1.000
_cell.length_b   1.000
_cell.length_c   1.000
_cell.angle_alpha   90.00
_cell.angle_beta   90.00
_cell.angle_gamma   90.00
#
_symmetry.space_group_name_H-M   'P 1'
#
loop_
_entity.id
_entity.type
_entity.pdbx_description
1 polymer ?
#
loop_
_entity_poly.entity_id
_entity_poly.type
_entity_poly.pdbx_seq_one_letter_code
_entity_poly.pdbx_strand_id
1 'polypeptide(L)'
;MTKCIEQDFPCQNQEYDAFDQIALLELSQPISAHELVNESAFCAELPVDDELRIGNITYKLYLKFLRGQTGLYHLWVDYDACDDHGNYTMLCVYVGKGFAELRVDSHVRKKWSKNAQLYVTFTSMENRLSKYYEQLFLDVYDFELNNIENPGAEYLFAVWDEERHHLETHLNEVSNLSKIQSFDDW
;
A
#
# COMPACT_ATOMS: atom_id res chain seq x y z
N MET A 1 11.41 12.08 25.26
CA MET A 1 11.76 12.18 23.83
C MET A 1 10.53 11.67 23.08
N THR A 2 10.26 12.06 21.83
CA THR A 2 9.10 11.49 21.12
C THR A 2 9.36 10.03 20.81
N LYS A 3 8.31 9.20 20.82
CA LYS A 3 8.41 7.73 20.66
C LYS A 3 9.24 7.32 19.43
N CYS A 4 9.08 8.04 18.32
CA CYS A 4 9.82 7.75 17.09
C CYS A 4 11.32 8.06 17.13
N ILE A 5 11.79 8.98 17.98
CA ILE A 5 13.23 9.20 18.17
C ILE A 5 13.85 8.06 18.98
N GLU A 6 13.09 7.48 19.91
CA GLU A 6 13.58 6.38 20.76
C GLU A 6 13.58 5.03 20.04
N GLN A 7 12.68 4.84 19.07
CA GLN A 7 12.51 3.59 18.32
C GLN A 7 13.06 3.64 16.89
N ASP A 8 13.65 4.77 16.47
CA ASP A 8 14.35 4.96 15.20
C ASP A 8 13.53 4.55 13.96
N PHE A 9 12.28 5.03 13.89
CA PHE A 9 11.42 4.84 12.74
C PHE A 9 10.88 6.18 12.22
N PRO A 10 10.62 6.30 10.90
CA PRO A 10 10.12 7.54 10.32
C PRO A 10 8.64 7.76 10.70
N CYS A 11 8.39 8.76 11.54
CA CYS A 11 7.04 9.15 11.97
C CYS A 11 6.49 10.39 11.25
N GLN A 12 7.35 11.17 10.60
CA GLN A 12 7.04 12.38 9.84
C GLN A 12 8.14 12.62 8.79
N ASN A 13 7.78 13.31 7.69
CA ASN A 13 8.73 13.77 6.67
C ASN A 13 9.65 12.67 6.14
N GLN A 14 9.10 11.51 5.81
CA GLN A 14 9.88 10.45 5.16
C GLN A 14 10.47 11.00 3.86
N GLU A 15 11.79 10.94 3.75
CA GLU A 15 12.51 11.36 2.56
C GLU A 15 12.59 10.19 1.57
N TYR A 16 12.55 10.52 0.28
CA TYR A 16 12.62 9.55 -0.83
C TYR A 16 13.67 9.96 -1.87
N ASP A 17 14.70 10.69 -1.43
CA ASP A 17 15.68 11.35 -2.29
C ASP A 17 16.35 10.39 -3.28
N ALA A 18 16.71 9.18 -2.86
CA ALA A 18 17.34 8.19 -3.74
C ALA A 18 16.46 7.85 -4.95
N PHE A 19 15.16 7.64 -4.73
CA PHE A 19 14.18 7.40 -5.78
C PHE A 19 13.94 8.66 -6.61
N ASP A 20 13.63 9.77 -5.95
CA ASP A 20 13.19 11.00 -6.61
C ASP A 20 14.29 11.61 -7.47
N GLN A 21 15.55 11.54 -7.04
CA GLN A 21 16.69 12.02 -7.83
C GLN A 21 16.88 11.22 -9.12
N ILE A 22 16.75 9.88 -9.07
CA ILE A 22 16.86 9.05 -10.28
C ILE A 22 15.69 9.35 -11.23
N ALA A 23 14.46 9.41 -10.71
CA ALA A 23 13.28 9.75 -11.50
C ALA A 23 13.42 11.12 -12.20
N LEU A 24 13.93 12.14 -11.48
CA LEU A 24 14.18 13.48 -12.02
C LEU A 24 15.24 13.51 -13.14
N LEU A 25 16.23 12.62 -13.10
CA LEU A 25 17.27 12.53 -14.12
C LEU A 25 16.78 11.83 -15.39
N GLU A 26 15.87 10.87 -15.27
CA GLU A 26 15.49 9.96 -16.35
C GLU A 26 14.14 10.32 -17.00
N LEU A 27 13.26 11.02 -16.29
CA LEU A 27 11.93 11.40 -16.75
C LEU A 27 11.78 12.91 -16.91
N SER A 28 11.01 13.35 -17.90
CA SER A 28 10.68 14.76 -18.09
C SER A 28 9.62 15.28 -17.11
N GLN A 29 8.77 14.38 -16.62
CA GLN A 29 7.68 14.66 -15.67
C GLN A 29 7.60 13.49 -14.68
N PRO A 30 8.54 13.40 -13.72
CA PRO A 30 8.50 12.33 -12.72
C PRO A 30 7.34 12.54 -11.75
N ILE A 31 6.80 11.43 -11.26
CA ILE A 31 5.91 11.33 -10.12
C ILE A 31 6.80 11.00 -8.92
N SER A 32 6.69 11.76 -7.85
CA SER A 32 7.50 11.52 -6.64
C SER A 32 7.10 10.20 -5.97
N ALA A 33 8.04 9.59 -5.25
CA ALA A 33 7.72 8.45 -4.39
C ALA A 33 6.65 8.82 -3.35
N HIS A 34 6.73 10.03 -2.80
CA HIS A 34 5.72 10.54 -1.85
C HIS A 34 4.30 10.46 -2.42
N GLU A 35 4.11 10.96 -3.65
CA GLU A 35 2.82 10.91 -4.34
C GLU A 35 2.36 9.46 -4.58
N LEU A 36 3.29 8.56 -4.95
CA LEU A 36 2.98 7.16 -5.23
C LEU A 36 2.60 6.34 -3.97
N VAL A 37 3.12 6.68 -2.79
CA VAL A 37 2.96 5.86 -1.57
C VAL A 37 2.08 6.48 -0.49
N ASN A 38 2.06 7.82 -0.38
CA ASN A 38 1.27 8.54 0.62
C ASN A 38 0.00 9.19 0.03
N GLU A 39 -0.05 9.42 -1.29
CA GLU A 39 -1.16 10.12 -1.94
C GLU A 39 -1.88 9.26 -2.99
N SER A 40 -1.61 7.95 -3.05
CA SER A 40 -2.24 7.07 -4.04
C SER A 40 -3.77 7.15 -3.96
N ALA A 41 -4.40 7.20 -5.15
CA ALA A 41 -5.85 7.33 -5.28
C ALA A 41 -6.63 6.14 -4.70
N PHE A 42 -6.01 4.96 -4.65
CA PHE A 42 -6.53 3.80 -3.94
C PHE A 42 -5.64 3.50 -2.74
N CYS A 43 -6.23 3.38 -1.56
CA CYS A 43 -5.62 2.87 -0.32
C CYS A 43 -6.70 2.08 0.44
N ALA A 44 -6.44 0.84 0.82
CA ALA A 44 -7.38 0.02 1.59
C ALA A 44 -6.68 -1.05 2.44
N GLU A 45 -7.20 -1.31 3.65
CA GLU A 45 -6.95 -2.53 4.41
C GLU A 45 -7.81 -3.66 3.81
N LEU A 46 -7.18 -4.79 3.48
CA LEU A 46 -7.86 -5.95 2.95
C LEU A 46 -8.12 -6.97 4.06
N PRO A 47 -9.38 -7.30 4.38
CA PRO A 47 -9.71 -8.36 5.33
C PRO A 47 -9.41 -9.72 4.68
N VAL A 48 -8.15 -10.13 4.81
CA VAL A 48 -7.59 -11.40 4.31
C VAL A 48 -7.71 -12.52 5.33
N ASP A 49 -7.82 -12.18 6.60
CA ASP A 49 -8.19 -13.10 7.67
C ASP A 49 -9.71 -13.30 7.68
N ASP A 50 -10.15 -14.55 7.61
CA ASP A 50 -11.57 -14.89 7.67
C ASP A 50 -12.14 -14.67 9.08
N GLU A 51 -11.30 -14.68 10.13
CA GLU A 51 -11.71 -14.46 11.53
C GLU A 51 -11.99 -12.98 11.84
N LEU A 52 -11.35 -12.06 11.10
CA LEU A 52 -11.52 -10.61 11.24
C LEU A 52 -12.60 -10.03 10.30
N ARG A 53 -13.37 -10.90 9.63
CA ARG A 53 -14.42 -10.47 8.71
C ARG A 53 -15.63 -9.91 9.43
N ILE A 54 -16.03 -8.70 9.04
CA ILE A 54 -17.29 -8.10 9.45
C ILE A 54 -18.36 -8.44 8.41
N GLY A 55 -19.38 -9.19 8.84
CA GLY A 55 -20.50 -9.61 8.00
C GLY A 55 -20.06 -10.34 6.72
N ASN A 56 -20.51 -9.85 5.56
CA ASN A 56 -20.17 -10.41 4.25
C ASN A 56 -19.07 -9.63 3.51
N ILE A 57 -18.37 -8.74 4.21
CA ILE A 57 -17.29 -7.95 3.63
C ILE A 57 -16.06 -8.82 3.46
N THR A 58 -15.56 -8.89 2.22
CA THR A 58 -14.38 -9.68 1.86
C THR A 58 -13.42 -8.80 1.10
N TYR A 59 -12.12 -9.10 1.12
CA TYR A 59 -11.13 -8.37 0.31
C TYR A 59 -11.54 -8.26 -1.17
N LYS A 60 -12.29 -9.25 -1.70
CA LYS A 60 -12.79 -9.22 -3.08
C LYS A 60 -13.75 -8.07 -3.37
N LEU A 61 -14.45 -7.52 -2.37
CA LEU A 61 -15.29 -6.33 -2.56
C LEU A 61 -14.44 -5.10 -2.86
N TYR A 62 -13.37 -4.89 -2.08
CA TYR A 62 -12.39 -3.84 -2.31
C TYR A 62 -11.73 -3.97 -3.69
N LEU A 63 -11.36 -5.18 -4.09
CA LEU A 63 -10.71 -5.39 -5.40
C LEU A 63 -11.62 -5.09 -6.60
N LYS A 64 -12.96 -5.02 -6.43
CA LYS A 64 -13.86 -4.61 -7.53
C LYS A 64 -13.59 -3.19 -8.01
N PHE A 65 -13.15 -2.30 -7.13
CA PHE A 65 -12.81 -0.92 -7.51
C PHE A 65 -11.58 -0.86 -8.41
N LEU A 66 -10.72 -1.88 -8.37
CA LEU A 66 -9.53 -2.01 -9.21
C LEU A 66 -9.80 -2.75 -10.54
N ARG A 67 -11.04 -3.14 -10.81
CA ARG A 67 -11.37 -3.96 -11.99
C ARG A 67 -11.05 -3.24 -13.29
N GLY A 68 -10.29 -3.93 -14.14
CA GLY A 68 -9.88 -3.42 -15.45
C GLY A 68 -8.82 -2.31 -15.39
N GLN A 69 -8.44 -1.84 -14.20
CA GLN A 69 -7.38 -0.86 -14.03
C GLN A 69 -6.01 -1.54 -14.11
N THR A 70 -5.05 -0.85 -14.71
CA THR A 70 -3.64 -1.27 -14.78
C THR A 70 -2.77 -0.16 -14.24
N GLY A 71 -1.69 -0.52 -13.55
CA GLY A 71 -0.83 0.49 -12.94
C GLY A 71 0.18 -0.13 -12.00
N LEU A 72 0.61 0.66 -11.01
CA LEU A 72 1.53 0.29 -9.96
C LEU A 72 0.75 0.03 -8.66
N TYR A 73 1.08 -1.03 -7.93
CA TYR A 73 0.53 -1.33 -6.62
C TYR A 73 1.62 -1.68 -5.63
N HIS A 74 1.36 -1.37 -4.37
CA HIS A 74 2.23 -1.73 -3.24
C HIS A 74 1.41 -2.51 -2.21
N LEU A 75 2.07 -3.47 -1.54
CA LEU A 75 1.51 -4.20 -0.41
C LEU A 75 2.26 -3.79 0.85
N TRP A 76 1.51 -3.43 1.89
CA TRP A 76 2.05 -2.89 3.12
C TRP A 76 1.59 -3.69 4.32
N VAL A 77 2.40 -3.60 5.37
CA VAL A 77 2.07 -4.03 6.73
C VAL A 77 2.25 -2.86 7.68
N ASP A 78 1.50 -2.87 8.78
CA ASP A 78 1.75 -1.96 9.90
C ASP A 78 3.15 -2.20 10.46
N TYR A 79 3.92 -1.13 10.61
CA TYR A 79 5.25 -1.18 11.21
C TYR A 79 5.24 -0.63 12.63
N ASP A 80 4.83 0.63 12.81
CA ASP A 80 4.63 1.25 14.11
C ASP A 80 3.69 2.46 14.00
N ALA A 81 3.21 2.95 15.14
CA ALA A 81 2.41 4.16 15.24
C ALA A 81 3.07 5.17 16.20
N CYS A 82 3.04 6.44 15.83
CA CYS A 82 3.54 7.52 16.67
C CYS A 82 2.38 8.28 17.31
N ASP A 83 2.08 7.95 18.57
CA ASP A 83 1.01 8.59 19.35
C ASP A 83 1.20 10.10 19.49
N ASP A 84 2.45 10.58 19.51
CA ASP A 84 2.78 12.01 19.63
C ASP A 84 2.34 12.82 18.40
N HIS A 85 2.28 12.18 17.22
CA HIS A 85 1.99 12.84 15.93
C HIS A 85 0.72 12.33 15.25
N GLY A 86 0.09 11.27 15.76
CA GLY A 86 -1.12 10.68 15.17
C GLY A 86 -0.88 10.01 13.80
N ASN A 87 0.36 9.57 13.55
CA ASN A 87 0.77 8.99 12.27
C ASN A 87 1.10 7.50 12.41
N TYR A 88 0.86 6.78 11.33
CA TYR A 88 1.11 5.36 11.16
C TYR A 88 2.22 5.16 10.14
N THR A 89 3.25 4.44 10.54
CA THR A 89 4.37 4.06 9.68
C THR A 89 4.07 2.70 9.08
N MET A 90 4.01 2.66 7.76
CA MET A 90 3.74 1.45 7.00
C MET A 90 5.01 0.97 6.33
N LEU A 91 5.34 -0.31 6.49
CA LEU A 91 6.46 -0.92 5.77
C LEU A 91 5.95 -1.54 4.47
N CYS A 92 6.54 -1.14 3.34
CA CYS A 92 6.26 -1.79 2.07
C CYS A 92 7.00 -3.13 2.01
N VAL A 93 6.27 -4.21 1.75
CA VAL A 93 6.85 -5.56 1.63
C VAL A 93 6.79 -6.09 0.22
N TYR A 94 6.07 -5.41 -0.68
CA TYR A 94 6.01 -5.80 -2.09
C TYR A 94 5.62 -4.62 -2.98
N VAL A 95 6.31 -4.48 -4.12
CA VAL A 95 5.90 -3.63 -5.23
C VAL A 95 5.61 -4.46 -6.48
N GLY A 96 4.58 -4.08 -7.23
CA GLY A 96 4.34 -4.70 -8.53
C GLY A 96 3.47 -3.90 -9.47
N LYS A 97 3.34 -4.39 -10.70
CA LYS A 97 2.52 -3.77 -11.74
C LYS A 97 1.49 -4.67 -12.43
N GLY A 98 0.58 -4.03 -13.16
CA GLY A 98 -0.38 -4.65 -14.07
C GLY A 98 -1.82 -4.53 -13.58
N PHE A 99 -2.67 -5.49 -13.96
CA PHE A 99 -4.06 -5.54 -13.53
C PHE A 99 -4.17 -5.80 -12.02
N ALA A 100 -4.39 -4.74 -11.24
CA ALA A 100 -4.24 -4.79 -9.78
C ALA A 100 -5.22 -5.77 -9.12
N GLU A 101 -6.50 -5.80 -9.54
CA GLU A 101 -7.50 -6.78 -9.05
C GLU A 101 -6.94 -8.21 -9.12
N LEU A 102 -6.46 -8.65 -10.28
CA LEU A 102 -5.98 -10.01 -10.50
C LEU A 102 -4.67 -10.31 -9.78
N ARG A 103 -3.78 -9.32 -9.71
CA ARG A 103 -2.45 -9.46 -9.11
C ARG A 103 -2.53 -9.55 -7.59
N VAL A 104 -3.25 -8.62 -6.96
CA VAL A 104 -3.46 -8.61 -5.50
C VAL A 104 -4.22 -9.86 -5.06
N ASP A 105 -5.28 -10.24 -5.76
CA ASP A 105 -6.05 -11.48 -5.50
C ASP A 105 -5.16 -12.74 -5.61
N SER A 106 -4.17 -12.75 -6.51
CA SER A 106 -3.18 -13.83 -6.57
C SER A 106 -2.21 -13.82 -5.38
N HIS A 107 -1.78 -12.65 -4.90
CA HIS A 107 -0.90 -12.54 -3.72
C HIS A 107 -1.61 -13.02 -2.46
N VAL A 108 -2.82 -12.53 -2.21
CA VAL A 108 -3.66 -12.95 -1.07
C VAL A 108 -3.81 -14.47 -1.03
N ARG A 109 -4.05 -15.12 -2.18
CA ARG A 109 -4.26 -16.57 -2.22
C ARG A 109 -3.00 -17.42 -2.10
N LYS A 110 -1.84 -16.93 -2.55
CA LYS A 110 -0.65 -17.77 -2.78
C LYS A 110 0.54 -17.43 -1.91
N LYS A 111 0.66 -16.17 -1.49
CA LYS A 111 1.86 -15.63 -0.86
C LYS A 111 1.60 -15.00 0.50
N TRP A 112 0.40 -14.48 0.73
CA TRP A 112 0.12 -13.76 1.96
C TRP A 112 -0.22 -14.69 3.13
N SER A 113 0.29 -14.36 4.32
CA SER A 113 -0.06 -15.06 5.56
C SER A 113 -1.48 -14.68 5.98
N LYS A 114 -2.28 -15.66 6.40
CA LYS A 114 -3.68 -15.43 6.78
C LYS A 114 -3.85 -14.58 8.05
N ASN A 115 -2.80 -14.45 8.86
CA ASN A 115 -2.85 -13.77 10.16
C ASN A 115 -2.13 -12.41 10.15
N ALA A 116 -1.74 -11.92 8.97
CA ALA A 116 -1.08 -10.64 8.81
C ALA A 116 -2.04 -9.65 8.15
N GLN A 117 -2.17 -8.46 8.74
CA GLN A 117 -2.86 -7.35 8.10
C GLN A 117 -2.22 -7.04 6.76
N LEU A 118 -3.04 -6.70 5.77
CA LEU A 118 -2.61 -6.36 4.43
C LEU A 118 -3.23 -5.04 4.05
N TYR A 119 -2.40 -4.05 3.79
CA TYR A 119 -2.84 -2.82 3.14
C TYR A 119 -2.37 -2.80 1.69
N VAL A 120 -3.18 -2.19 0.83
CA VAL A 120 -2.88 -2.08 -0.59
C VAL A 120 -3.05 -0.64 -1.04
N THR A 121 -2.00 -0.11 -1.66
CA THR A 121 -2.10 1.13 -2.43
C THR A 121 -2.04 0.84 -3.93
N PHE A 122 -2.74 1.64 -4.74
CA PHE A 122 -2.69 1.52 -6.19
C PHE A 122 -2.80 2.88 -6.88
N THR A 123 -1.98 3.05 -7.93
CA THR A 123 -1.97 4.21 -8.81
C THR A 123 -2.10 3.74 -10.25
N SER A 124 -3.21 4.13 -10.89
CA SER A 124 -3.49 3.82 -12.30
C SER A 124 -2.53 4.58 -13.21
N MET A 125 -1.87 3.87 -14.12
CA MET A 125 -0.91 4.48 -15.05
C MET A 125 -0.62 3.58 -16.25
N GLU A 126 -0.03 4.17 -17.28
CA GLU A 126 0.35 3.43 -18.49
C GLU A 126 1.37 2.32 -18.19
N ASN A 127 1.26 1.20 -18.91
CA ASN A 127 2.10 0.02 -18.70
C ASN A 127 3.62 0.29 -18.84
N ARG A 128 4.02 1.26 -19.68
CA ARG A 128 5.45 1.60 -19.80
C ARG A 128 5.94 2.32 -18.55
N LEU A 129 5.12 3.23 -18.02
CA LEU A 129 5.45 4.01 -16.82
C LEU A 129 5.43 3.13 -15.57
N SER A 130 4.46 2.21 -15.44
CA SER A 130 4.44 1.27 -14.31
C SER A 130 5.62 0.29 -14.32
N LYS A 131 6.11 -0.13 -15.49
CA LYS A 131 7.36 -0.90 -15.61
C LYS A 131 8.56 -0.11 -15.11
N TYR A 132 8.62 1.16 -15.47
CA TYR A 132 9.71 2.04 -15.06
C TYR A 132 9.71 2.21 -13.54
N TYR A 133 8.58 2.64 -12.95
CA TYR A 133 8.53 2.87 -11.50
C TYR A 133 8.67 1.60 -10.68
N GLU A 134 8.08 0.47 -11.11
CA GLU A 134 8.31 -0.81 -10.43
C GLU A 134 9.80 -1.14 -10.38
N GLN A 135 10.52 -0.99 -11.51
CA GLN A 135 11.96 -1.25 -11.54
C GLN A 135 12.73 -0.25 -10.67
N LEU A 136 12.39 1.04 -10.73
CA LEU A 136 13.05 2.05 -9.93
C LEU A 136 12.87 1.81 -8.42
N PHE A 137 11.67 1.39 -7.99
CA PHE A 137 11.46 0.98 -6.61
C PHE A 137 12.34 -0.22 -6.24
N LEU A 138 12.43 -1.24 -7.09
CA LEU A 138 13.27 -2.43 -6.87
C LEU A 138 14.77 -2.11 -6.87
N ASP A 139 15.19 -1.09 -7.61
CA ASP A 139 16.60 -0.69 -7.67
C ASP A 139 17.05 0.06 -6.41
N VAL A 140 16.13 0.72 -5.70
CA VAL A 140 16.41 1.52 -4.50
C VAL A 140 16.12 0.72 -3.22
N TYR A 141 14.96 0.08 -3.15
CA TYR A 141 14.42 -0.48 -1.92
C TYR A 141 14.39 -2.01 -1.89
N ASP A 142 14.70 -2.58 -0.74
CA ASP A 142 14.52 -4.00 -0.47
C ASP A 142 13.07 -4.28 -0.02
N PHE A 143 12.49 -5.34 -0.59
CA PHE A 143 11.10 -5.75 -0.38
C PHE A 143 11.07 -7.25 -0.11
N GLU A 144 10.63 -7.63 1.08
CA GLU A 144 10.64 -9.01 1.57
C GLU A 144 10.00 -10.02 0.61
N LEU A 145 8.98 -9.62 -0.15
CA LEU A 145 8.22 -10.53 -1.02
C LEU A 145 8.61 -10.45 -2.52
N ASN A 146 9.47 -9.51 -2.91
CA ASN A 146 10.07 -9.44 -4.25
C ASN A 146 11.39 -10.23 -4.29
N ASN A 147 11.32 -11.56 -4.17
CA ASN A 147 12.50 -12.44 -4.07
C ASN A 147 13.36 -12.57 -5.35
N ILE A 148 13.00 -11.89 -6.43
CA ILE A 148 13.65 -11.97 -7.75
C ILE A 148 13.73 -10.55 -8.28
N GLU A 149 14.89 -10.17 -8.83
CA GLU A 149 15.10 -8.84 -9.46
C GLU A 149 14.93 -7.67 -8.48
N ASN A 150 15.26 -7.86 -7.20
CA ASN A 150 15.30 -6.82 -6.19
C ASN A 150 16.74 -6.60 -5.68
N PRO A 151 17.54 -5.75 -6.34
CA PRO A 151 18.89 -5.40 -5.90
C PRO A 151 18.94 -4.28 -4.85
N GLY A 152 17.79 -3.67 -4.52
CA GLY A 152 17.68 -2.57 -3.56
C GLY A 152 18.13 -2.96 -2.15
N ALA A 153 18.36 -1.94 -1.32
CA ALA A 153 18.90 -2.13 0.02
C ALA A 153 18.20 -1.29 1.10
N GLU A 154 17.46 -0.25 0.70
CA GLU A 154 16.75 0.64 1.63
C GLU A 154 15.36 0.08 1.96
N TYR A 155 14.81 0.43 3.12
CA TYR A 155 13.41 0.10 3.43
C TYR A 155 12.48 1.21 2.91
N LEU A 156 11.45 0.82 2.16
CA LEU A 156 10.41 1.77 1.75
C LEU A 156 9.34 1.89 2.84
N PHE A 157 9.27 3.05 3.47
CA PHE A 157 8.21 3.42 4.41
C PHE A 157 7.22 4.41 3.81
N ALA A 158 5.95 4.27 4.20
CA ALA A 158 4.94 5.30 4.04
C ALA A 158 4.53 5.83 5.43
N VAL A 159 4.11 7.10 5.48
CA VAL A 159 3.62 7.73 6.71
C VAL A 159 2.21 8.19 6.45
N TRP A 160 1.24 7.45 6.98
CA TRP A 160 -0.18 7.73 6.81
C TRP A 160 -0.75 8.39 8.06
N ASP A 161 -1.67 9.33 7.86
CA ASP A 161 -2.47 9.86 8.96
C ASP A 161 -3.59 8.89 9.35
N GLU A 162 -4.31 9.22 10.42
CA GLU A 162 -5.43 8.41 10.93
C GLU A 162 -6.53 8.21 9.87
N GLU A 163 -6.81 9.22 9.04
CA GLU A 163 -7.82 9.13 7.98
C GLU A 163 -7.40 8.10 6.92
N ARG A 164 -6.20 8.21 6.38
CA ARG A 164 -5.73 7.29 5.34
C ARG A 164 -5.54 5.87 5.86
N HIS A 165 -5.10 5.73 7.10
CA HIS A 165 -4.89 4.43 7.74
C HIS A 165 -6.22 3.70 8.01
N HIS A 166 -7.23 4.39 8.59
CA HIS A 166 -8.47 3.74 9.04
C HIS A 166 -9.69 3.93 8.14
N LEU A 167 -9.81 5.10 7.51
CA LEU A 167 -11.00 5.44 6.70
C LEU A 167 -10.84 4.98 5.24
N GLU A 168 -9.60 4.75 4.80
CA GLU A 168 -9.28 4.28 3.45
C GLU A 168 -9.85 5.20 2.35
N THR A 169 -9.60 4.91 1.06
CA THR A 169 -10.14 5.76 -0.01
C THR A 169 -11.52 5.32 -0.51
N HIS A 170 -11.98 4.12 -0.14
CA HIS A 170 -13.23 3.53 -0.67
C HIS A 170 -14.13 2.85 0.37
N LEU A 171 -13.89 3.06 1.67
CA LEU A 171 -14.64 2.40 2.73
C LEU A 171 -16.15 2.67 2.65
N ASN A 172 -16.54 3.89 2.30
CA ASN A 172 -17.93 4.28 2.13
C ASN A 172 -18.60 3.51 0.98
N GLU A 173 -17.93 3.37 -0.16
CA GLU A 173 -18.43 2.61 -1.30
C GLU A 173 -18.46 1.10 -1.04
N VAL A 174 -17.48 0.57 -0.30
CA VAL A 174 -17.47 -0.83 0.14
C VAL A 174 -18.65 -1.11 1.07
N SER A 175 -18.90 -0.23 2.03
CA SER A 175 -20.03 -0.31 2.96
C SER A 175 -21.37 -0.36 2.20
N ASN A 176 -21.54 0.50 1.18
CA ASN A 176 -22.73 0.49 0.31
C ASN A 176 -22.89 -0.81 -0.51
N LEU A 177 -21.80 -1.51 -0.81
CA LEU A 177 -21.82 -2.81 -1.50
C LEU A 177 -21.98 -4.00 -0.54
N SER A 178 -21.83 -3.77 0.76
CA SER A 178 -22.07 -4.77 1.80
C SER A 178 -23.58 -5.03 1.94
N LYS A 179 -23.95 -6.22 2.41
CA LYS A 179 -25.35 -6.56 2.69
C LYS A 179 -25.71 -6.29 4.16
N ILE A 180 -24.86 -5.57 4.89
CA ILE A 180 -25.03 -5.27 6.31
C ILE A 180 -26.13 -4.21 6.40
N GLN A 181 -27.29 -4.60 6.95
CA GLN A 181 -28.48 -3.72 7.01
C GLN A 181 -28.75 -3.20 8.42
N SER A 182 -28.07 -3.72 9.45
CA SER A 182 -28.17 -3.20 10.81
C SER A 182 -26.91 -3.44 11.66
N PHE A 183 -26.81 -2.72 12.79
CA PHE A 183 -25.78 -2.92 13.82
C PHE A 183 -25.83 -4.31 14.48
N ASP A 184 -26.93 -5.06 14.30
CA ASP A 184 -27.07 -6.43 14.82
C ASP A 184 -26.49 -7.49 13.86
N ASP A 185 -26.01 -7.09 12.68
CA ASP A 185 -25.30 -7.97 11.72
C ASP A 185 -23.76 -7.99 11.95
N TRP A 186 -23.31 -7.43 13.08
CA TRP A 186 -21.90 -7.36 13.52
C TRP A 186 -21.47 -8.60 14.32
#